data_AF-A0AB38G1R4-F1
#
_entry.id   AF-A0AB38G1R4-F1
#
_cell.length_a   1.000
_cell.length_b   1.000
_cell.length_c   1.000
_cell.angle_alpha   90.00
_cell.angle_beta   90.00
_cell.angle_gamma   90.00
#
_symmetry.space_group_name_H-M   'P 1'
#
loop_
_entity.id
_entity.type
_entity.pdbx_description
1 polymer ?
#
loop_
_entity_poly.entity_id
_entity_poly.type
_entity_poly.pdbx_seq_one_letter_code
_entity_poly.pdbx_strand_id
1 'polypeptide(L)'
;MKFFTGVMVGALLITSAFSQAKAGVIIGGTRVVYTGDKKETSLSITNPDALPYLIQSWVEALAPGGSKPPFIITPPLYRLDKGQQNMMRIVLVGRLSQEKESLFWLNIKSIPSVTPRDNTLQVAVKTRIKLIYRPQALAGSGPEEQAGKLIWNRSGAHVQVHNPTPYYINFNEIKVGEIKLEEATYVAPGSTAMFTLPTGNTSSQLAFKIINDYGGIGEVHAARL
;
A
#
# COMPACT_ATOMS: atom_id res chain seq x y z
N MET A 1 25.46 -45.16 -22.11
CA MET A 1 25.44 -43.76 -21.64
C MET A 1 24.53 -42.80 -22.42
N LYS A 2 24.15 -43.05 -23.69
CA LYS A 2 23.27 -42.12 -24.46
C LYS A 2 21.77 -42.19 -24.14
N PHE A 3 21.31 -43.26 -23.47
CA PHE A 3 19.91 -43.41 -23.05
C PHE A 3 19.57 -42.67 -21.74
N PHE A 4 20.55 -42.50 -20.84
CA PHE A 4 20.33 -41.83 -19.55
C PHE A 4 20.25 -40.30 -19.67
N THR A 5 20.90 -39.71 -20.67
CA THR A 5 20.85 -38.26 -20.94
C THR A 5 19.51 -37.80 -21.52
N GLY A 6 18.81 -38.65 -22.28
CA GLY A 6 17.49 -38.32 -22.84
C GLY A 6 16.38 -38.27 -21.78
N VAL A 7 16.43 -39.16 -20.78
CA VAL A 7 15.46 -39.23 -19.68
C VAL A 7 15.61 -38.03 -18.74
N MET A 8 16.84 -37.54 -18.55
CA MET A 8 17.13 -36.40 -17.68
C MET A 8 16.70 -35.05 -18.28
N VAL A 9 16.71 -34.91 -19.61
CA VAL A 9 16.17 -33.72 -20.31
C VAL A 9 14.64 -33.73 -20.36
N GLY A 10 14.02 -34.91 -20.48
CA GLY A 10 12.56 -35.06 -20.42
C GLY A 10 11.98 -34.74 -19.03
N ALA A 11 12.68 -35.11 -17.96
CA ALA A 11 12.25 -34.82 -16.58
C ALA A 11 12.34 -33.33 -16.21
N LEU A 12 13.25 -32.57 -16.85
CA LEU A 12 13.40 -31.13 -16.60
C LEU A 12 12.32 -30.28 -17.28
N LEU A 13 11.64 -30.80 -18.31
CA LEU A 13 10.57 -30.11 -19.01
C LEU A 13 9.21 -30.21 -18.29
N ILE A 14 9.01 -31.22 -17.45
CA ILE A 14 7.72 -31.48 -16.76
C ILE A 14 7.54 -30.64 -15.49
N THR A 15 8.61 -30.07 -14.92
CA THR A 15 8.52 -29.23 -13.72
C THR A 15 8.15 -27.76 -14.00
N SER A 16 7.94 -27.39 -15.26
CA SER A 16 7.41 -26.08 -15.67
C SER A 16 5.88 -26.01 -15.67
N ALA A 17 5.23 -26.79 -14.80
CA ALA A 17 3.81 -26.60 -14.48
C ALA A 17 3.64 -25.26 -13.78
N PHE A 18 3.52 -24.20 -14.60
CA PHE A 18 3.19 -22.85 -14.17
C PHE A 18 1.99 -22.92 -13.24
N SER A 19 2.21 -22.55 -11.98
CA SER A 19 1.13 -22.25 -11.06
C SER A 19 0.34 -21.09 -11.67
N GLN A 20 -0.80 -21.38 -12.30
CA GLN A 20 -1.74 -20.35 -12.70
C GLN A 20 -2.32 -19.75 -11.43
N ALA A 21 -1.69 -18.67 -10.95
CA ALA A 21 -2.29 -17.83 -9.93
C ALA A 21 -3.55 -17.22 -10.54
N LYS A 22 -4.72 -17.66 -10.06
CA LYS A 22 -6.00 -17.05 -10.43
C LYS A 22 -6.13 -15.73 -9.69
N ALA A 23 -5.75 -14.64 -10.35
CA ALA A 23 -6.01 -13.29 -9.88
C ALA A 23 -7.26 -12.75 -10.59
N GLY A 24 -8.22 -12.20 -9.84
CA GLY A 24 -9.39 -11.55 -10.45
C GLY A 24 -9.02 -10.20 -11.08
N VAL A 25 -8.55 -9.25 -10.26
CA VAL A 25 -8.14 -7.92 -10.70
C VAL A 25 -6.80 -7.56 -10.05
N ILE A 26 -5.85 -7.08 -10.86
CA ILE A 26 -4.52 -6.63 -10.44
C ILE A 26 -4.50 -5.11 -10.46
N ILE A 27 -3.97 -4.50 -9.40
CA ILE A 27 -3.78 -3.06 -9.27
C ILE A 27 -2.28 -2.78 -9.34
N GLY A 28 -1.88 -1.80 -10.15
CA GLY A 28 -0.47 -1.49 -10.45
C GLY A 28 0.37 -0.93 -9.31
N GLY A 29 -0.13 -0.93 -8.07
CA GLY A 29 0.59 -0.42 -6.91
C GLY A 29 -0.16 -0.65 -5.60
N THR A 30 0.58 -0.68 -4.50
CA THR A 30 0.05 -0.78 -3.12
C THR A 30 -0.20 0.59 -2.49
N ARG A 31 0.16 1.66 -3.19
CA ARG A 31 -0.06 3.06 -2.86
C ARG A 31 0.11 3.94 -4.09
N VAL A 32 -0.38 5.17 -3.98
CA VAL A 32 -0.21 6.22 -4.98
C VAL A 32 0.37 7.45 -4.30
N VAL A 33 1.47 7.98 -4.83
CA VAL A 33 1.98 9.31 -4.46
C VAL A 33 1.55 10.30 -5.54
N TYR A 34 0.74 11.29 -5.14
CA TYR A 34 0.34 12.42 -5.97
C TYR A 34 1.30 13.58 -5.67
N THR A 35 2.13 13.98 -6.62
CA THR A 35 3.03 15.14 -6.45
C THR A 35 2.30 16.44 -6.80
N GLY A 36 2.45 17.47 -5.97
CA GLY A 36 1.65 18.70 -6.00
C GLY A 36 1.89 19.59 -7.23
N ASP A 37 2.96 19.35 -7.98
CA ASP A 37 3.28 20.02 -9.25
C ASP A 37 2.53 19.41 -10.44
N LYS A 38 1.89 18.24 -10.27
CA LYS A 38 1.18 17.53 -11.34
C LYS A 38 -0.31 17.85 -11.34
N LYS A 39 -0.87 17.89 -12.55
CA LYS A 39 -2.32 18.04 -12.78
C LYS A 39 -3.09 16.76 -12.46
N GLU A 40 -2.44 15.61 -12.59
CA GLU A 40 -3.02 14.30 -12.32
C GLU A 40 -1.92 13.27 -12.02
N THR A 41 -2.31 12.17 -11.39
CA THR A 41 -1.51 10.93 -11.32
C THR A 41 -2.36 9.76 -11.82
N SER A 42 -1.72 8.66 -12.21
CA SER A 42 -2.40 7.51 -12.80
C SER A 42 -2.06 6.20 -12.12
N LEU A 43 -3.01 5.25 -12.15
CA LEU A 43 -2.85 3.90 -11.62
C LEU A 43 -3.43 2.89 -12.61
N SER A 44 -2.66 1.84 -12.93
CA SER A 44 -3.14 0.77 -13.80
C SER A 44 -4.01 -0.23 -13.05
N ILE A 45 -5.04 -0.73 -13.73
CA ILE A 45 -5.91 -1.80 -13.26
C ILE A 45 -6.06 -2.80 -14.41
N THR A 46 -5.69 -4.06 -14.16
CA THR A 46 -5.62 -5.12 -15.16
C THR A 46 -6.48 -6.29 -14.75
N ASN A 47 -7.23 -6.85 -15.70
CA ASN A 47 -8.03 -8.06 -15.50
C ASN A 47 -7.39 -9.23 -16.27
N PRO A 48 -6.57 -10.08 -15.62
CA PRO A 48 -6.05 -11.29 -16.25
C PRO A 48 -7.07 -12.45 -16.25
N ASP A 49 -8.17 -12.33 -15.50
CA ASP A 49 -9.20 -13.35 -15.37
C ASP A 49 -10.07 -13.44 -16.63
N ALA A 50 -10.73 -14.59 -16.80
CA ALA A 50 -11.63 -14.82 -17.91
C ALA A 50 -12.96 -14.06 -17.78
N LEU A 51 -13.37 -13.73 -16.54
CA LEU A 51 -14.62 -13.02 -16.26
C LEU A 51 -14.44 -11.51 -16.39
N PRO A 52 -15.43 -10.78 -16.91
CA PRO A 52 -15.43 -9.33 -16.88
C PRO A 52 -15.78 -8.82 -15.47
N TYR A 53 -15.22 -7.66 -15.12
CA TYR A 53 -15.47 -7.00 -13.84
C TYR A 53 -16.05 -5.60 -14.05
N LEU A 54 -16.97 -5.20 -13.19
CA LEU A 54 -17.31 -3.79 -13.01
C LEU A 54 -16.35 -3.21 -11.95
N ILE A 55 -15.59 -2.19 -12.35
CA ILE A 55 -14.63 -1.49 -11.49
C ILE A 55 -15.26 -0.18 -11.04
N GLN A 56 -15.42 -0.01 -9.74
CA GLN A 56 -15.83 1.25 -9.12
C GLN A 56 -14.68 1.80 -8.28
N SER A 57 -14.42 3.10 -8.34
CA SER A 57 -13.32 3.69 -7.56
C SER A 57 -13.62 5.08 -7.04
N TRP A 58 -13.16 5.35 -5.82
CA TRP A 58 -13.38 6.61 -5.12
C TRP A 58 -12.29 6.86 -4.05
N VAL A 59 -12.16 8.11 -3.60
CA VAL A 59 -11.26 8.51 -2.52
C VAL A 59 -12.05 8.75 -1.23
N GLU A 60 -11.56 8.22 -0.12
CA GLU A 60 -12.10 8.42 1.23
C GLU A 60 -11.09 9.16 2.13
N ALA A 61 -11.60 9.92 3.10
CA ALA A 61 -10.79 10.48 4.17
C ALA A 61 -10.29 9.36 5.11
N LEU A 62 -9.29 9.67 5.95
CA LEU A 62 -8.76 8.72 6.92
C LEU A 62 -9.79 8.29 7.96
N ALA A 63 -10.49 9.26 8.55
CA ALA A 63 -11.53 9.04 9.54
C ALA A 63 -12.92 8.93 8.88
N PRO A 64 -13.77 7.98 9.32
CA PRO A 64 -15.17 7.96 8.95
C PRO A 64 -15.84 9.30 9.29
N GLY A 65 -16.58 9.89 8.35
CA GLY A 65 -17.23 11.20 8.55
C GLY A 65 -16.30 12.42 8.39
N GLY A 66 -15.04 12.24 7.99
CA GLY A 66 -14.14 13.34 7.65
C GLY A 66 -14.63 14.16 6.44
N SER A 67 -14.05 15.36 6.26
CA SER A 67 -14.35 16.21 5.10
C SER A 67 -14.13 15.46 3.79
N LYS A 68 -15.01 15.68 2.81
CA LYS A 68 -14.91 15.07 1.48
C LYS A 68 -13.50 15.32 0.89
N PRO A 69 -12.75 14.26 0.54
CA PRO A 69 -11.43 14.41 -0.07
C PRO A 69 -11.49 15.23 -1.36
N PRO A 70 -10.52 16.14 -1.61
CA PRO A 70 -10.54 17.01 -2.78
C PRO A 70 -10.02 16.30 -4.04
N PHE A 71 -10.39 15.04 -4.27
CA PHE A 71 -9.93 14.24 -5.40
C PHE A 71 -11.10 13.73 -6.25
N ILE A 72 -10.90 13.73 -7.57
CA ILE A 72 -11.78 13.09 -8.54
C ILE A 72 -11.02 11.96 -9.23
N ILE A 73 -11.74 10.87 -9.50
CA ILE A 73 -11.23 9.72 -10.23
C ILE A 73 -11.95 9.63 -11.59
N THR A 74 -11.20 9.36 -12.66
CA THR A 74 -11.75 9.17 -14.00
C THR A 74 -11.12 7.97 -14.71
N PRO A 75 -11.94 7.04 -15.25
CA PRO A 75 -13.38 6.88 -15.00
C PRO A 75 -13.66 6.36 -13.57
N PRO A 76 -14.71 6.84 -12.88
CA PRO A 76 -15.06 6.38 -11.52
C PRO A 76 -15.79 5.02 -11.52
N LEU A 77 -16.39 4.64 -12.65
CA LEU A 77 -17.10 3.39 -12.84
C LEU A 77 -16.94 2.94 -14.29
N TYR A 78 -16.47 1.72 -14.53
CA TYR A 78 -16.31 1.18 -15.88
C TYR A 78 -16.24 -0.34 -15.86
N ARG A 79 -16.58 -0.96 -17.01
CA ARG A 79 -16.40 -2.39 -17.22
C ARG A 79 -14.97 -2.68 -17.68
N LEU A 80 -14.36 -3.71 -17.12
CA LEU A 80 -13.01 -4.18 -17.43
C LEU A 80 -13.09 -5.64 -17.92
N ASP A 81 -12.95 -5.84 -19.22
CA ASP A 81 -13.05 -7.15 -19.86
C ASP A 81 -11.76 -7.98 -19.71
N LYS A 82 -11.82 -9.26 -20.11
CA LYS A 82 -10.69 -10.20 -20.05
C LYS A 82 -9.47 -9.66 -20.79
N GLY A 83 -8.32 -9.69 -20.13
CA GLY A 83 -7.03 -9.24 -20.67
C GLY A 83 -6.93 -7.72 -20.81
N GLN A 84 -7.97 -6.96 -20.46
CA GLN A 84 -7.95 -5.51 -20.55
C GLN A 84 -7.12 -4.93 -19.41
N GLN A 85 -6.34 -3.92 -19.75
CA GLN A 85 -5.74 -2.99 -18.80
C GLN A 85 -6.38 -1.61 -19.01
N ASN A 86 -6.79 -0.97 -17.92
CA ASN A 86 -7.24 0.41 -17.94
C ASN A 86 -6.34 1.28 -17.06
N MET A 87 -6.16 2.54 -17.46
CA MET A 87 -5.45 3.54 -16.67
C MET A 87 -6.46 4.48 -16.02
N MET A 88 -6.52 4.44 -14.70
CA MET A 88 -7.30 5.36 -13.90
C MET A 88 -6.53 6.65 -13.67
N ARG A 89 -7.19 7.79 -13.82
CA ARG A 89 -6.63 9.12 -13.51
C ARG A 89 -7.20 9.65 -12.21
N ILE A 90 -6.33 10.21 -11.38
CA ILE A 90 -6.65 10.84 -10.10
C ILE A 90 -6.27 12.30 -10.22
N VAL A 91 -7.22 13.20 -9.99
CA VAL A 91 -7.09 14.65 -10.17
C VAL A 91 -7.39 15.35 -8.85
N LEU A 92 -6.51 16.26 -8.43
CA LEU A 92 -6.77 17.15 -7.30
C LEU A 92 -7.66 18.31 -7.75
N VAL A 93 -8.80 18.52 -7.09
CA VAL A 93 -9.77 19.58 -7.42
C VAL A 93 -9.97 20.62 -6.31
N GLY A 94 -9.23 20.50 -5.22
CA GLY A 94 -9.28 21.43 -4.10
C GLY A 94 -7.89 21.80 -3.60
N ARG A 95 -7.83 22.45 -2.44
CA ARG A 95 -6.59 22.87 -1.82
C ARG A 95 -6.22 21.90 -0.69
N LEU A 96 -4.92 21.62 -0.57
CA LEU A 96 -4.31 20.85 0.50
C LEU A 96 -3.13 21.66 1.06
N SER A 97 -2.63 21.27 2.24
CA SER A 97 -1.42 21.90 2.81
C SER A 97 -0.28 21.85 1.81
N GLN A 98 0.48 22.94 1.69
CA GLN A 98 1.68 23.00 0.85
C GLN A 98 2.97 22.69 1.62
N GLU A 99 2.87 22.47 2.93
CA GLU A 99 4.03 22.31 3.83
C GLU A 99 4.25 20.86 4.26
N LYS A 100 3.20 20.03 4.25
CA LYS A 100 3.24 18.65 4.70
C LYS A 100 2.37 17.74 3.85
N GLU A 101 2.71 16.46 3.84
CA GLU A 101 1.91 15.45 3.16
C GLU A 101 0.49 15.37 3.73
N SER A 102 -0.45 14.94 2.89
CA SER A 102 -1.82 14.60 3.29
C SER A 102 -2.13 13.18 2.85
N LEU A 103 -2.74 12.38 3.72
CA LEU A 103 -3.03 10.97 3.46
C LEU A 103 -4.53 10.73 3.31
N PHE A 104 -4.88 9.92 2.32
CA PHE A 104 -6.23 9.50 1.97
C PHE A 104 -6.26 8.01 1.64
N TRP A 105 -7.46 7.45 1.54
CA TRP A 105 -7.67 6.09 1.06
C TRP A 105 -8.21 6.10 -0.37
N LEU A 106 -7.50 5.45 -1.28
CA LEU A 106 -7.99 5.10 -2.60
C LEU A 106 -8.65 3.73 -2.54
N ASN A 107 -9.92 3.68 -2.91
CA ASN A 107 -10.73 2.47 -2.90
C ASN A 107 -11.01 2.03 -4.33
N ILE A 108 -10.76 0.74 -4.60
CA ILE A 108 -11.03 0.11 -5.89
C ILE A 108 -11.85 -1.14 -5.60
N LYS A 109 -13.12 -1.13 -6.01
CA LYS A 109 -14.05 -2.24 -5.84
C LYS A 109 -14.20 -2.97 -7.17
N SER A 110 -13.85 -4.25 -7.19
CA SER A 110 -14.06 -5.15 -8.32
C SER A 110 -15.29 -6.02 -8.06
N ILE A 111 -16.28 -5.91 -8.96
CA ILE A 111 -17.53 -6.65 -8.89
C ILE A 111 -17.55 -7.62 -10.07
N PRO A 112 -17.47 -8.94 -9.85
CA PRO A 112 -17.47 -9.90 -10.95
C PRO A 112 -18.83 -9.92 -11.65
N SER A 113 -18.81 -9.92 -12.99
CA SER A 113 -20.02 -10.07 -13.80
C SER A 113 -20.35 -11.56 -13.94
N VAL A 114 -21.17 -12.08 -13.04
CA VAL A 114 -21.62 -13.48 -13.06
C VAL A 114 -23.14 -13.57 -13.24
N THR A 115 -23.60 -14.56 -14.00
CA THR A 115 -25.03 -14.87 -14.11
C THR A 115 -25.52 -15.44 -12.77
N PRO A 116 -26.58 -14.87 -12.17
CA PRO A 116 -27.18 -15.41 -10.96
C PRO A 116 -27.59 -16.88 -11.16
N ARG A 117 -27.24 -17.74 -10.23
CA ARG A 117 -27.72 -19.13 -10.12
C ARG A 117 -28.28 -19.33 -8.71
N ASP A 118 -29.24 -20.25 -8.59
CA ASP A 118 -29.85 -20.57 -7.30
C ASP A 118 -28.78 -20.97 -6.29
N ASN A 119 -28.89 -20.43 -5.07
CA ASN A 119 -28.02 -20.70 -3.93
C ASN A 119 -26.53 -20.41 -4.18
N THR A 120 -26.21 -19.27 -4.80
CA THR A 120 -24.81 -18.83 -5.00
C THR A 120 -24.44 -17.62 -4.15
N LEU A 121 -23.24 -17.66 -3.56
CA LEU A 121 -22.61 -16.51 -2.90
C LEU A 121 -21.74 -15.76 -3.92
N GLN A 122 -21.97 -14.46 -4.05
CA GLN A 122 -21.16 -13.57 -4.88
C GLN A 122 -20.36 -12.64 -3.99
N VAL A 123 -19.04 -12.58 -4.22
CA VAL A 123 -18.12 -11.74 -3.45
C VAL A 123 -17.55 -10.66 -4.35
N ALA A 124 -17.77 -9.40 -3.97
CA ALA A 124 -17.06 -8.27 -4.54
C ALA A 124 -15.87 -7.93 -3.65
N VAL A 125 -14.71 -7.66 -4.25
CA VAL A 125 -13.48 -7.35 -3.51
C VAL A 125 -13.26 -5.84 -3.52
N LYS A 126 -13.07 -5.26 -2.34
CA LYS A 126 -12.68 -3.85 -2.18
C LYS A 126 -11.22 -3.78 -1.76
N THR A 127 -10.35 -3.37 -2.67
CA THR A 127 -8.96 -3.06 -2.35
C THR A 127 -8.85 -1.62 -1.89
N ARG A 128 -8.20 -1.40 -0.74
CA ARG A 128 -7.99 -0.10 -0.13
C ARG A 128 -6.50 0.17 -0.02
N ILE A 129 -6.01 1.19 -0.73
CA ILE A 129 -4.60 1.59 -0.74
C ILE A 129 -4.43 3.05 -0.35
N LYS A 130 -3.22 3.42 0.07
CA LYS A 130 -2.90 4.79 0.48
C LYS A 130 -2.78 5.70 -0.75
N LEU A 131 -3.43 6.85 -0.72
CA LEU A 131 -3.19 7.98 -1.62
C LEU A 131 -2.53 9.09 -0.81
N ILE A 132 -1.26 9.36 -1.12
CA ILE A 132 -0.43 10.34 -0.42
C ILE A 132 -0.28 11.55 -1.33
N TYR A 133 -0.80 12.69 -0.91
CA TYR A 133 -0.50 13.97 -1.56
C TYR A 133 0.82 14.51 -0.99
N ARG A 134 1.78 14.75 -1.87
CA ARG A 134 3.09 15.34 -1.55
C ARG A 134 3.19 16.72 -2.20
N PRO A 135 3.22 17.82 -1.43
CA PRO A 135 3.45 19.16 -1.95
C PRO A 135 4.72 19.25 -2.80
N GLN A 136 4.74 20.18 -3.77
CA GLN A 136 5.90 20.38 -4.64
C GLN A 136 7.19 20.67 -3.86
N ALA A 137 7.10 21.42 -2.75
CA ALA A 137 8.24 21.73 -1.88
C ALA A 137 8.94 20.48 -1.30
N LEU A 138 8.24 19.33 -1.26
CA LEU A 138 8.73 18.06 -0.74
C LEU A 138 9.13 17.06 -1.85
N ALA A 139 9.00 17.43 -3.13
CA ALA A 139 9.17 16.49 -4.24
C ALA A 139 10.61 15.95 -4.40
N GLY A 140 11.61 16.63 -3.84
CA GLY A 140 13.03 16.26 -3.95
C GLY A 140 13.56 15.27 -2.91
N SER A 141 12.72 14.79 -1.98
CA SER A 141 13.10 13.82 -0.95
C SER A 141 11.98 12.80 -0.72
N GLY A 142 12.34 11.61 -0.23
CA GLY A 142 11.42 10.52 0.06
C GLY A 142 11.36 10.15 1.55
N PRO A 143 10.39 9.32 1.96
CA PRO A 143 10.22 8.93 3.37
C PRO A 143 11.44 8.20 3.96
N GLU A 144 12.25 7.51 3.15
CA GLU A 144 13.48 6.82 3.61
C GLU A 144 14.51 7.79 4.19
N GLU A 145 14.75 8.93 3.51
CA GLU A 145 15.69 9.96 3.97
C GLU A 145 15.22 10.66 5.25
N GLN A 146 13.93 10.52 5.58
CA GLN A 146 13.29 11.16 6.72
C GLN A 146 13.14 10.21 7.91
N ALA A 147 13.19 8.90 7.68
CA ALA A 147 13.00 7.87 8.70
C ALA A 147 13.99 8.00 9.88
N GLY A 148 15.25 8.32 9.61
CA GLY A 148 16.27 8.52 10.65
C GLY A 148 16.02 9.72 11.58
N LYS A 149 15.07 10.61 11.25
CA LYS A 149 14.71 11.78 12.07
C LYS A 149 13.59 11.50 13.08
N LEU A 150 13.04 10.28 13.08
CA LEU A 150 12.03 9.88 14.04
C LEU A 150 12.60 9.84 15.46
N ILE A 151 11.82 10.34 16.41
CA ILE A 151 12.20 10.37 17.83
C ILE A 151 11.40 9.29 18.54
N TRP A 152 12.10 8.35 19.17
CA TRP A 152 11.52 7.19 19.83
C TRP A 152 11.65 7.33 21.33
N ASN A 153 10.61 6.95 22.07
CA ASN A 153 10.62 6.89 23.52
C ASN A 153 9.76 5.72 23.99
N ARG A 154 10.09 5.15 25.14
CA ARG A 154 9.19 4.25 25.85
C ARG A 154 8.24 5.02 26.77
N SER A 155 6.95 4.70 26.71
CA SER A 155 5.92 5.24 27.60
C SER A 155 5.09 4.10 28.19
N GLY A 156 5.50 3.62 29.37
CA GLY A 156 4.89 2.48 30.05
C GLY A 156 4.93 1.19 29.19
N ALA A 157 3.75 0.71 28.81
CA ALA A 157 3.55 -0.47 27.96
C ALA A 157 3.49 -0.13 26.46
N HIS A 158 3.89 1.08 26.07
CA HIS A 158 3.87 1.54 24.68
C HIS A 158 5.25 2.01 24.22
N VAL A 159 5.51 1.79 22.94
CA VAL A 159 6.54 2.49 22.18
C VAL A 159 5.88 3.71 21.55
N GLN A 160 6.43 4.88 21.86
CA GLN A 160 6.01 6.15 21.30
C GLN A 160 6.99 6.57 20.21
N VAL A 161 6.46 6.96 19.05
CA VAL A 161 7.24 7.55 17.95
C VAL A 161 6.71 8.93 17.63
N HIS A 162 7.57 9.94 17.73
CA HIS A 162 7.29 11.29 17.28
C HIS A 162 7.93 11.52 15.91
N ASN A 163 7.14 12.04 14.98
CA ASN A 163 7.57 12.37 13.63
C ASN A 163 7.64 13.89 13.44
N PRO A 164 8.83 14.51 13.54
CA PRO A 164 9.00 15.94 13.31
C PRO A 164 9.00 16.29 11.81
N THR A 165 8.96 15.32 10.91
CA THR A 165 9.12 15.52 9.47
C THR A 165 7.78 15.83 8.78
N PRO A 166 7.79 16.43 7.57
CA PRO A 166 6.57 16.71 6.82
C PRO A 166 6.01 15.50 6.06
N TYR A 167 6.53 14.28 6.28
CA TYR A 167 6.16 13.05 5.56
C TYR A 167 5.38 12.07 6.44
N TYR A 168 4.48 11.28 5.85
CA TYR A 168 3.93 10.09 6.48
C TYR A 168 4.97 8.98 6.46
N ILE A 169 5.40 8.52 7.64
CA ILE A 169 6.26 7.34 7.74
C ILE A 169 5.39 6.12 7.95
N ASN A 170 5.42 5.21 6.97
CA ASN A 170 4.59 4.01 6.93
C ASN A 170 5.44 2.81 7.32
N PHE A 171 5.21 2.23 8.49
CA PHE A 171 6.02 1.12 8.98
C PHE A 171 5.63 -0.18 8.27
N ASN A 172 6.65 -0.91 7.81
CA ASN A 172 6.53 -2.33 7.47
C ASN A 172 6.69 -3.18 8.74
N GLU A 173 7.65 -2.79 9.58
CA GLU A 173 8.01 -3.51 10.79
C GLU A 173 8.59 -2.54 11.82
N ILE A 174 8.24 -2.76 13.10
CA ILE A 174 8.94 -2.20 14.25
C ILE A 174 9.28 -3.37 15.17
N LYS A 175 10.53 -3.45 15.61
CA LYS A 175 11.05 -4.45 16.55
C LYS A 175 11.69 -3.76 17.74
N VAL A 176 11.43 -4.29 18.94
CA VAL A 176 12.10 -3.90 20.18
C VAL A 176 12.82 -5.12 20.73
N GLY A 177 14.15 -5.11 20.67
CA GLY A 177 14.94 -6.36 20.72
C GLY A 177 14.49 -7.30 19.60
N GLU A 178 14.16 -8.54 19.96
CA GLU A 178 13.69 -9.57 19.02
C GLU A 178 12.17 -9.55 18.78
N ILE A 179 11.42 -8.71 19.52
CA ILE A 179 9.95 -8.74 19.49
C ILE A 179 9.42 -7.75 18.47
N LYS A 180 8.69 -8.26 17.48
CA LYS A 180 7.95 -7.46 16.50
C LYS A 180 6.65 -6.90 17.09
N LEU A 181 6.35 -5.64 16.79
CA LEU A 181 5.08 -5.01 17.10
C LEU A 181 4.09 -5.24 15.95
N GLU A 182 3.07 -6.09 16.15
CA GLU A 182 2.15 -6.48 15.07
C GLU A 182 1.17 -5.37 14.64
N GLU A 183 0.90 -4.40 15.52
CA GLU A 183 -0.04 -3.30 15.25
C GLU A 183 0.67 -2.04 14.72
N ALA A 184 1.92 -2.16 14.27
CA ALA A 184 2.65 -1.05 13.68
C ALA A 184 1.97 -0.59 12.38
N THR A 185 1.63 0.70 12.29
CA THR A 185 0.92 1.27 11.14
C THR A 185 1.71 2.39 10.46
N TYR A 186 1.49 3.63 10.87
CA TYR A 186 2.18 4.80 10.36
C TYR A 186 2.21 5.90 11.42
N VAL A 187 3.09 6.87 11.24
CA VAL A 187 3.09 8.11 12.02
C VAL A 187 2.94 9.30 11.07
N ALA A 188 1.96 10.14 11.34
CA ALA A 188 1.63 11.30 10.51
C ALA A 188 2.66 12.45 10.69
N PRO A 189 2.76 13.38 9.72
CA PRO A 189 3.62 14.55 9.83
C PRO A 189 3.35 15.37 11.09
N GLY A 190 4.40 15.76 11.81
CA GLY A 190 4.32 16.58 13.04
C GLY A 190 3.54 15.92 14.19
N SER A 191 3.30 14.61 14.12
CA SER A 191 2.43 13.88 15.04
C SER A 191 3.19 12.79 15.80
N THR A 192 2.53 12.25 16.81
CA THR A 192 3.03 11.14 17.61
C THR A 192 2.11 9.94 17.44
N ALA A 193 2.68 8.75 17.20
CA ALA A 193 1.98 7.48 17.22
C ALA A 193 2.46 6.63 18.42
N MET A 194 1.59 5.74 18.89
CA MET A 194 1.88 4.81 19.97
C MET A 194 1.56 3.39 19.52
N PHE A 195 2.46 2.46 19.81
CA PHE A 195 2.30 1.04 19.51
C PHE A 195 2.47 0.23 20.79
N THR A 196 1.58 -0.73 21.02
CA THR A 196 1.62 -1.58 22.21
C THR A 196 2.86 -2.47 22.20
N LEU A 197 3.62 -2.43 23.29
CA LEU A 197 4.77 -3.29 23.53
C LEU A 197 4.32 -4.54 24.30
N PRO A 198 4.65 -5.75 23.83
CA PRO A 198 4.35 -6.96 24.58
C PRO A 198 4.95 -6.95 25.98
N THR A 199 4.21 -7.47 26.95
CA THR A 199 4.61 -7.52 28.36
C THR A 199 5.93 -8.29 28.53
N GLY A 200 6.77 -7.83 29.46
CA GLY A 200 8.07 -8.45 29.74
C GLY A 200 9.22 -8.01 28.83
N ASN A 201 8.98 -7.22 27.78
CA ASN A 201 10.06 -6.66 26.97
C ASN A 201 10.77 -5.53 27.73
N THR A 202 12.05 -5.69 28.03
CA THR A 202 12.91 -4.70 28.71
C THR A 202 13.99 -4.12 27.79
N SER A 203 14.04 -4.53 26.52
CA SER A 203 15.03 -4.04 25.57
C SER A 203 14.82 -2.55 25.28
N SER A 204 15.94 -1.82 25.16
CA SER A 204 15.97 -0.45 24.66
C SER A 204 16.42 -0.36 23.19
N GLN A 205 16.84 -1.47 22.59
CA GLN A 205 17.22 -1.52 21.18
C GLN A 205 15.97 -1.59 20.32
N LEU A 206 15.84 -0.65 19.38
CA LEU A 206 14.75 -0.59 18.44
C LEU A 206 15.28 -0.69 17.01
N ALA A 207 14.65 -1.51 16.19
CA ALA A 207 14.90 -1.59 14.76
C ALA A 207 13.57 -1.46 14.02
N PHE A 208 13.55 -0.74 12.90
CA PHE A 208 12.33 -0.61 12.10
C PHE A 208 12.65 -0.57 10.61
N LYS A 209 11.66 -0.96 9.82
CA LYS A 209 11.65 -0.85 8.36
C LYS A 209 10.39 -0.11 7.94
N ILE A 210 10.51 0.72 6.92
CA ILE A 210 9.36 1.44 6.36
C ILE A 210 8.98 0.85 5.00
N ILE A 211 7.80 1.21 4.52
CA ILE A 211 7.38 0.98 3.15
C ILE A 211 7.65 2.26 2.37
N ASN A 212 8.47 2.19 1.34
CA ASN A 212 8.83 3.33 0.50
C ASN A 212 7.70 3.73 -0.47
N ASP A 213 7.92 4.76 -1.30
CA ASP A 213 6.90 5.28 -2.22
C ASP A 213 6.48 4.27 -3.30
N TYR A 214 7.36 3.35 -3.65
CA TYR A 214 7.13 2.29 -4.64
C TYR A 214 6.46 1.04 -4.05
N GLY A 215 6.16 1.05 -2.74
CA GLY A 215 5.56 -0.08 -2.04
C GLY A 215 6.56 -1.17 -1.65
N GLY A 216 7.86 -0.94 -1.85
CA GLY A 216 8.94 -1.82 -1.42
C GLY A 216 9.27 -1.64 0.06
N ILE A 217 9.90 -2.66 0.65
CA ILE A 217 10.42 -2.61 2.02
C ILE A 217 11.77 -1.88 1.99
N GLY A 218 11.89 -0.88 2.85
CA GLY A 218 13.09 -0.07 3.03
C GLY A 218 14.25 -0.78 3.72
N GLU A 219 15.32 0.00 3.91
CA GLU A 219 16.46 -0.41 4.72
C GLU A 219 16.09 -0.54 6.20
N VAL A 220 16.94 -1.23 6.96
CA VAL A 220 16.79 -1.32 8.42
C VAL A 220 17.31 -0.04 9.04
N HIS A 221 16.45 0.63 9.81
CA HIS A 221 16.81 1.78 10.64
C HIS A 221 16.93 1.33 12.09
N ALA A 222 17.97 1.78 12.78
CA ALA A 222 18.22 1.49 14.20
C ALA A 222 17.98 2.73 15.07
N ALA A 223 17.36 2.54 16.22
CA ALA A 223 17.09 3.58 17.22
C ALA A 223 17.18 3.01 18.63
N ARG A 224 17.03 3.88 19.63
CA ARG A 224 16.94 3.51 21.05
C ARG A 224 15.73 4.17 21.70
N LEU A 225 15.12 3.45 22.65
CA LEU A 225 13.94 3.86 23.43
C LEU A 225 14.27 4.64 24.70
#